data_AF-A0A9X3XXT0-F1
#
_entry.id   AF-A0A9X3XXT0-F1
#
_cell.length_a   1.000
_cell.length_b   1.000
_cell.length_c   1.000
_cell.angle_alpha   90.00
_cell.angle_beta   90.00
_cell.angle_gamma   90.00
#
_symmetry.space_group_name_H-M   'P 1'
#
loop_
_entity.id
_entity.type
_entity.pdbx_description
1 polymer ?
#
loop_
_entity_poly.entity_id
_entity_poly.type
_entity_poly.pdbx_seq_one_letter_code
_entity_poly.pdbx_strand_id
1 'polypeptide(L)'
;MSTRYIATQVNEMYGIDVSPTLISNITDKIIPSIKEWQCRPLESIYPIVFMDAIHFKVKKDNSIVNKVAYAAIGVNIEGKKDVLGIWIGAAESSKYWLLVLNELKNKGVKDILIACI
;
A
#
# COMPACT_ATOMS: atom_id res chain seq x y z
N MET A 1 13.79 -8.71 -2.64
CA MET A 1 14.78 -8.96 -3.71
C MET A 1 14.93 -7.69 -4.53
N SER A 2 16.14 -7.31 -4.95
CA SER A 2 16.34 -6.15 -5.83
C SER A 2 16.14 -6.54 -7.30
N THR A 3 15.89 -5.57 -8.18
CA THR A 3 15.74 -5.82 -9.64
C THR A 3 17.00 -6.45 -10.25
N ARG A 4 18.19 -6.08 -9.77
CA ARG A 4 19.46 -6.71 -10.17
C ARG A 4 19.56 -8.16 -9.74
N TYR A 5 19.13 -8.47 -8.51
CA TYR A 5 19.13 -9.85 -8.01
C TYR A 5 18.16 -10.73 -8.80
N ILE A 6 16.98 -10.21 -9.12
CA ILE A 6 16.00 -10.91 -9.97
C ILE A 6 16.60 -11.19 -11.35
N ALA A 7 17.30 -10.22 -11.96
CA ALA A 7 17.98 -10.43 -13.24
C ALA A 7 19.01 -11.58 -13.19
N THR A 8 19.83 -11.61 -12.14
CA THR A 8 20.79 -12.71 -11.93
C THR A 8 20.09 -14.07 -11.82
N GLN A 9 19.04 -14.18 -11.01
CA GLN A 9 18.32 -15.45 -10.86
C GLN A 9 17.64 -15.91 -12.16
N VAL A 10 17.07 -14.99 -12.95
CA VAL A 10 16.44 -15.35 -14.23
C VAL A 10 17.48 -15.92 -15.20
N ASN A 11 18.68 -15.34 -15.23
CA ASN A 11 19.76 -15.84 -16.06
C ASN A 11 20.26 -17.22 -15.57
N GLU A 12 20.49 -17.38 -14.26
CA GLU A 12 20.95 -18.65 -13.70
C GLU A 12 19.97 -19.82 -13.91
N MET A 13 18.66 -19.56 -13.82
CA MET A 13 17.64 -20.61 -13.95
C MET A 13 17.25 -20.89 -15.41
N TYR A 14 17.19 -19.85 -16.25
CA TYR A 14 16.59 -19.96 -17.59
C TYR A 14 17.56 -19.60 -18.73
N GLY A 15 18.78 -19.13 -18.44
CA GLY A 15 19.76 -18.70 -19.43
C GLY A 15 19.36 -17.43 -20.20
N ILE A 16 18.39 -16.68 -19.68
CA ILE A 16 17.86 -15.48 -20.32
C ILE A 16 18.47 -14.24 -19.66
N ASP A 17 19.10 -13.39 -20.46
CA ASP A 17 19.58 -12.09 -20.00
C ASP A 17 18.42 -11.07 -19.97
N VAL A 18 18.12 -10.55 -18.79
CA VAL A 18 17.08 -9.54 -18.58
C VAL A 18 17.67 -8.34 -17.86
N SER A 19 17.41 -7.13 -18.38
CA SER A 19 17.89 -5.92 -17.72
C SER A 19 17.06 -5.61 -16.45
N PRO A 20 17.66 -5.01 -15.41
CA PRO A 20 16.90 -4.52 -14.25
C PRO A 20 15.79 -3.55 -14.63
N THR A 21 15.97 -2.77 -15.71
CA THR A 21 14.96 -1.86 -16.26
C THR A 21 13.77 -2.61 -16.84
N LEU A 22 14.00 -3.73 -17.55
CA LEU A 22 12.92 -4.58 -18.06
C LEU A 22 12.07 -5.13 -16.91
N ILE A 23 12.71 -5.56 -15.82
CA ILE A 23 12.00 -6.03 -14.62
C ILE A 23 11.14 -4.92 -14.02
N SER A 24 11.67 -3.70 -13.88
CA SER A 24 10.88 -2.55 -13.44
C SER A 24 9.68 -2.28 -14.35
N ASN A 25 9.87 -2.31 -15.67
CA ASN A 25 8.79 -2.10 -16.65
C ASN A 25 7.72 -3.20 -16.55
N ILE A 26 8.11 -4.44 -16.23
CA ILE A 26 7.16 -5.53 -15.99
C ILE A 26 6.38 -5.28 -14.71
N THR A 27 7.02 -4.84 -13.62
CA THR A 27 6.32 -4.49 -12.38
C THR A 27 5.40 -3.28 -12.55
N ASP A 28 5.72 -2.35 -13.44
CA ASP A 28 4.83 -1.21 -13.70
C ASP A 28 3.50 -1.63 -14.37
N LYS A 29 3.45 -2.81 -14.99
CA LYS A 29 2.20 -3.34 -15.60
C LYS A 29 1.11 -3.62 -14.58
N ILE A 30 1.43 -3.80 -13.29
CA ILE A 30 0.42 -4.03 -12.25
C ILE A 30 -0.11 -2.74 -11.63
N ILE A 31 0.42 -1.57 -12.00
CA ILE A 31 -0.05 -0.26 -11.48
C ILE A 31 -1.57 -0.07 -11.66
N PRO A 32 -2.19 -0.41 -12.80
CA PRO A 32 -3.66 -0.33 -12.94
C PRO A 32 -4.38 -1.20 -11.92
N SER A 33 -3.95 -2.44 -11.71
CA SER A 33 -4.54 -3.36 -10.74
C SER A 33 -4.37 -2.85 -9.29
N ILE A 34 -3.25 -2.20 -8.98
CA ILE A 34 -3.06 -1.53 -7.68
C ILE A 34 -4.09 -0.42 -7.49
N LYS A 35 -4.33 0.40 -8.51
CA LYS A 35 -5.33 1.49 -8.45
C LYS A 35 -6.73 0.93 -8.29
N GLU A 36 -7.09 -0.12 -9.02
CA GLU A 36 -8.38 -0.80 -8.87
C GLU A 36 -8.56 -1.33 -7.44
N TRP A 37 -7.53 -1.98 -6.89
CA TRP A 37 -7.55 -2.45 -5.51
C TRP A 37 -7.67 -1.29 -4.50
N GLN A 38 -6.99 -0.17 -4.73
CA GLN A 38 -7.09 1.02 -3.89
C GLN A 38 -8.50 1.64 -3.91
N CYS A 39 -9.18 1.60 -5.07
CA CYS A 39 -10.52 2.14 -5.25
C CYS A 39 -11.67 1.14 -4.99
N ARG A 40 -11.37 -0.13 -4.69
CA ARG A 40 -12.39 -1.16 -4.50
C ARG A 40 -13.40 -0.77 -3.40
N PRO A 41 -14.70 -1.07 -3.56
CA PRO A 41 -15.67 -0.84 -2.50
C PRO A 41 -15.34 -1.69 -1.26
N LEU A 42 -15.63 -1.14 -0.08
CA LEU A 42 -15.46 -1.81 1.19
C LEU A 42 -16.83 -2.12 1.82
N GLU A 43 -16.85 -3.08 2.75
CA GLU A 43 -18.03 -3.36 3.56
C GLU A 43 -18.45 -2.14 4.39
N SER A 44 -19.74 -2.08 4.75
CA SER A 44 -20.30 -0.95 5.47
C SER A 44 -19.88 -0.87 6.93
N ILE A 45 -19.54 -1.99 7.57
CA ILE A 45 -19.24 -2.05 9.00
C ILE A 45 -17.98 -2.87 9.22
N TYR A 46 -17.04 -2.32 9.99
CA TYR A 46 -15.86 -3.04 10.47
C TYR A 46 -15.81 -3.00 12.00
N PRO A 47 -16.02 -4.13 12.70
CA PRO A 47 -15.89 -4.21 14.15
C PRO A 47 -14.58 -3.65 14.70
N ILE A 48 -13.46 -3.95 14.05
CA ILE A 48 -12.13 -3.51 14.49
C ILE A 48 -11.35 -3.00 13.29
N VAL A 49 -10.74 -1.83 13.41
CA VAL A 49 -9.78 -1.30 12.43
C VAL A 49 -8.48 -0.96 13.14
N PHE A 50 -7.38 -1.54 12.67
CA PHE A 50 -6.02 -1.19 13.08
C PHE A 50 -5.44 -0.19 12.09
N MET A 51 -4.85 0.87 12.61
CA MET A 51 -4.20 1.92 11.84
C MET A 51 -2.75 2.01 12.27
N ASP A 52 -1.83 1.95 11.31
CA ASP A 52 -0.39 2.01 11.58
C ASP A 52 0.33 2.85 10.51
N ALA A 53 1.51 3.35 10.85
CA ALA A 53 2.32 4.22 10.01
C ALA A 53 3.79 3.76 10.03
N ILE A 54 4.33 3.47 8.84
CA ILE A 54 5.72 3.05 8.67
C ILE A 54 6.50 4.17 7.99
N HIS A 55 7.58 4.61 8.63
CA HIS A 55 8.51 5.60 8.08
C HIS A 55 9.53 4.95 7.15
N PHE A 56 9.70 5.50 5.95
CA PHE A 56 10.65 5.00 4.97
C PHE A 56 11.33 6.14 4.20
N LYS A 57 12.53 5.87 3.67
CA LYS A 57 13.31 6.84 2.89
C LYS A 57 13.10 6.60 1.41
N VAL A 58 12.80 7.66 0.67
CA VAL A 58 12.72 7.63 -0.79
C VAL A 58 13.68 8.65 -1.40
N LYS A 59 14.28 8.29 -2.53
CA LYS A 59 15.04 9.23 -3.35
C LYS A 59 14.06 10.01 -4.22
N LYS A 60 13.98 11.32 -4.02
CA LYS A 60 13.15 12.24 -4.82
C LYS A 60 13.98 13.48 -5.17
N ASP A 61 13.98 13.87 -6.45
CA ASP A 61 14.67 15.07 -6.94
C ASP A 61 16.14 15.17 -6.47
N ASN A 62 16.85 14.04 -6.57
CA ASN A 62 18.24 13.85 -6.12
C ASN A 62 18.50 14.03 -4.61
N SER A 63 17.45 14.15 -3.80
CA SER A 63 17.50 14.20 -2.34
C SER A 63 16.88 12.94 -1.71
N ILE A 64 17.31 12.58 -0.51
CA ILE A 64 16.66 11.51 0.28
C ILE A 64 15.64 12.20 1.18
N VAL A 65 14.36 11.88 0.98
CA VAL A 65 13.27 12.41 1.79
C VAL A 65 12.61 11.29 2.59
N ASN A 66 12.24 11.60 3.84
CA ASN A 66 11.44 10.70 4.65
C ASN A 66 9.97 10.78 4.19
N LYS A 67 9.32 9.62 4.08
CA LYS A 67 7.91 9.44 3.77
C LYS A 67 7.29 8.51 4.79
N VAL A 68 5.97 8.60 4.91
CA VAL A 68 5.17 7.77 5.83
C VAL A 68 4.17 6.98 5.03
N ALA A 69 4.15 5.66 5.19
CA ALA A 69 3.14 4.77 4.64
C ALA A 69 2.12 4.48 5.75
N TYR A 70 0.91 5.01 5.60
CA TYR A 70 -0.22 4.75 6.47
C TYR A 70 -0.95 3.52 5.97
N ALA A 71 -1.21 2.55 6.83
CA ALA A 71 -1.95 1.34 6.51
C ALA A 71 -3.17 1.21 7.43
N ALA A 72 -4.29 0.77 6.87
CA ALA A 72 -5.49 0.42 7.63
C ALA A 72 -5.84 -1.05 7.39
N ILE A 73 -6.01 -1.81 8.47
CA ILE A 73 -6.38 -3.24 8.45
C ILE A 73 -7.70 -3.40 9.19
N GLY A 74 -8.73 -3.87 8.50
CA GLY A 74 -10.05 -4.10 9.05
C GLY A 74 -10.28 -5.56 9.37
N VAL A 75 -11.04 -5.83 10.43
CA VAL A 75 -11.68 -7.11 10.68
C VAL A 75 -13.15 -6.95 10.33
N ASN A 76 -13.66 -7.72 9.37
CA ASN A 76 -15.07 -7.66 8.98
C ASN A 76 -15.97 -8.40 9.99
N ILE A 77 -17.29 -8.38 9.77
CA ILE A 77 -18.26 -9.04 10.66
C ILE A 77 -18.10 -10.56 10.73
N GLU A 78 -17.48 -11.18 9.72
CA GLU A 78 -17.17 -12.61 9.68
C GLU A 78 -15.85 -12.94 10.40
N GLY A 79 -15.17 -11.94 10.96
CA GLY A 79 -13.88 -12.10 11.63
C GLY A 79 -12.69 -12.18 10.68
N LYS A 80 -12.88 -11.92 9.38
CA LYS A 80 -11.80 -11.95 8.38
C LYS A 80 -11.02 -10.64 8.38
N LYS A 81 -9.69 -10.75 8.45
CA LYS A 81 -8.77 -9.63 8.34
C LYS A 81 -8.51 -9.28 6.87
N ASP A 82 -8.53 -8.00 6.56
CA ASP A 82 -8.19 -7.49 5.23
C ASP A 82 -7.54 -6.11 5.30
N VAL A 83 -6.66 -5.81 4.35
CA VAL A 83 -6.03 -4.49 4.22
C VAL A 83 -6.99 -3.57 3.46
N LEU A 84 -7.49 -2.55 4.14
CA LEU A 84 -8.50 -1.63 3.60
C LEU A 84 -7.88 -0.58 2.65
N GLY A 85 -6.61 -0.25 2.89
CA GLY A 85 -5.84 0.65 2.05
C GLY A 85 -4.45 0.94 2.60
N ILE A 86 -3.63 1.54 1.74
CA ILE A 86 -2.30 2.05 2.04
C ILE A 86 -2.16 3.43 1.39
N TRP A 87 -1.71 4.43 2.14
CA TRP A 87 -1.54 5.81 1.69
C TRP A 87 -0.13 6.31 1.99
N ILE A 88 0.46 7.09 1.08
CA ILE A 88 1.83 7.62 1.22
C ILE A 88 1.78 9.12 1.47
N GLY A 89 2.11 9.54 2.69
CA GLY A 89 2.19 10.94 3.10
C GLY A 89 3.61 11.49 3.19
N ALA A 90 3.71 12.82 3.23
CA ALA A 90 4.97 13.55 3.30
C ALA A 90 5.50 13.73 4.73
N ALA A 91 4.63 13.74 5.73
CA ALA A 91 4.97 13.84 7.15
C ALA A 91 3.84 13.22 7.99
N GLU A 92 4.17 12.78 9.21
CA GLU A 92 3.19 12.32 10.20
C GLU A 92 2.35 13.50 10.68
N SER A 93 1.07 13.53 10.33
CA SER A 93 0.17 14.60 10.79
C SER A 93 -1.26 14.10 10.97
N SER A 94 -1.96 14.66 11.96
CA SER A 94 -3.38 14.40 12.21
C SER A 94 -4.26 14.66 10.98
N LYS A 95 -3.87 15.61 10.13
CA LYS A 95 -4.55 15.90 8.85
C LYS A 95 -4.51 14.71 7.89
N TYR A 96 -3.46 13.90 7.93
CA TYR A 96 -3.34 12.74 7.04
C TYR A 96 -4.27 11.60 7.47
N TRP A 97 -4.42 11.37 8.77
CA TRP A 97 -5.40 10.39 9.28
C TRP A 97 -6.84 10.77 8.93
N LEU A 98 -7.18 12.06 8.93
CA LEU A 98 -8.48 12.51 8.46
C LEU A 98 -8.71 12.18 6.97
N LEU A 99 -7.68 12.31 6.13
CA LEU A 99 -7.76 11.91 4.72
C LEU A 99 -7.99 10.41 4.58
N VAL A 100 -7.26 9.59 5.35
CA VAL A 100 -7.44 8.12 5.37
C VAL A 100 -8.87 7.75 5.74
N LEU A 101 -9.41 8.33 6.82
CA LEU A 101 -10.78 8.05 7.27
C LEU A 101 -11.84 8.51 6.27
N ASN A 102 -11.63 9.67 5.63
CA ASN A 102 -12.52 10.14 4.55
C ASN A 102 -12.52 9.18 3.35
N GLU A 103 -11.36 8.65 2.97
CA GLU A 103 -11.27 7.66 1.89
C GLU A 103 -11.99 6.36 2.25
N LEU A 104 -11.84 5.85 3.48
CA LEU A 104 -12.60 4.69 3.95
C LEU A 104 -14.11 4.92 3.86
N LYS A 105 -14.57 6.11 4.28
CA LYS A 105 -15.98 6.51 4.17
C LYS A 105 -16.45 6.57 2.71
N ASN A 106 -15.67 7.20 1.82
CA ASN A 106 -15.98 7.30 0.39
C ASN A 106 -16.06 5.92 -0.28
N LYS A 107 -15.27 4.95 0.20
CA LYS A 107 -15.28 3.56 -0.28
C LYS A 107 -16.44 2.72 0.27
N GLY A 108 -17.28 3.26 1.15
CA GLY A 108 -18.52 2.62 1.61
C GLY A 108 -18.57 2.29 3.10
N VAL A 109 -17.48 2.51 3.86
CA VAL A 109 -17.47 2.28 5.31
C VAL A 109 -18.38 3.31 5.98
N LYS A 110 -19.34 2.82 6.76
CA LYS A 110 -20.31 3.63 7.51
C LYS A 110 -20.01 3.66 9.00
N ASP A 111 -19.51 2.56 9.54
CA ASP A 111 -19.28 2.44 10.98
C ASP A 111 -18.04 1.62 11.33
N ILE A 112 -17.34 2.04 12.38
CA ILE A 112 -16.17 1.40 12.96
C ILE A 112 -16.38 1.37 14.47
N LEU A 113 -16.53 0.16 15.04
CA LEU A 113 -16.83 0.03 16.47
C LEU A 113 -15.60 0.26 17.34
N ILE A 114 -14.44 -0.25 16.92
CA ILE A 114 -13.16 -0.10 17.62
C ILE A 114 -12.09 0.33 16.62
N ALA A 115 -11.42 1.46 16.90
CA ALA A 115 -10.24 1.89 16.17
C ALA A 115 -9.01 1.75 17.08
N CYS A 116 -8.02 0.98 16.63
CA CYS A 116 -6.71 0.86 17.27
C CYS A 116 -5.70 1.70 16.49
N ILE A 117 -5.03 2.61 17.19
CA ILE A 117 -4.10 3.62 16.63
C ILE A 117 -2.79 3.56 17.40
#